data_AF-A0A2E0TPB3-F1
#
_entry.id   AF-A0A2E0TPB3-F1
#
_cell.length_a   1.000
_cell.length_b   1.000
_cell.length_c   1.000
_cell.angle_alpha   90.00
_cell.angle_beta   90.00
_cell.angle_gamma   90.00
#
_symmetry.space_group_name_H-M   'P 1'
#
loop_
_entity.id
_entity.type
_entity.pdbx_description
1 polymer ?
#
loop_
_entity_poly.entity_id
_entity_poly.type
_entity_poly.pdbx_seq_one_letter_code
_entity_poly.pdbx_strand_id
1 'polypeptide(L)'
;MENEALIVIGRPVKTEFESVEQIEAAASAADELARKLKLPLGLVYCGTTINWPDDFEYTPCLVGLVTHVYYGDDEAEPGPLPAAAMAERTIPDEFWAAMKELGLELEGETGTYLAVAGWTWADISGPDGERIVGVSAEDDGYTRLDGNDAVMKGEGLTIRASYC
;
A
#
# COMPACT_ATOMS: atom_id res chain seq x y z
N MET A 1 10.21 -1.97 -10.45
CA MET A 1 9.11 -1.44 -9.62
C MET A 1 9.33 0.06 -9.52
N GLU A 2 8.28 0.87 -9.70
CA GLU A 2 8.39 2.32 -9.49
C GLU A 2 8.46 2.62 -7.99
N ASN A 3 9.02 3.77 -7.61
CA ASN A 3 9.14 4.18 -6.22
C ASN A 3 7.89 4.99 -5.86
N GLU A 4 7.03 4.37 -5.07
CA GLU A 4 5.65 4.82 -4.87
C GLU A 4 5.29 4.87 -3.40
N ALA A 5 4.47 5.85 -3.04
CA ALA A 5 3.66 5.87 -1.84
C ALA A 5 2.20 5.69 -2.22
N LEU A 6 1.50 4.79 -1.55
CA LEU A 6 0.14 4.39 -1.88
C LEU A 6 -0.77 4.51 -0.66
N ILE A 7 -2.00 4.96 -0.88
CA ILE A 7 -3.08 4.81 0.11
C ILE A 7 -3.90 3.58 -0.27
N VAL A 8 -3.87 2.57 0.60
CA VAL A 8 -4.50 1.28 0.36
C VAL A 8 -5.61 1.05 1.39
N ILE A 9 -6.83 0.82 0.91
CA ILE A 9 -7.91 0.28 1.74
C ILE A 9 -7.92 -1.21 1.50
N GLY A 10 -7.50 -2.02 2.47
CA GLY A 10 -7.19 -3.41 2.19
C GLY A 10 -6.88 -4.23 3.43
N ARG A 11 -6.19 -5.34 3.21
CA ARG A 11 -5.77 -6.28 4.25
C ARG A 11 -4.30 -6.65 4.05
N PRO A 12 -3.50 -6.71 5.13
CA PRO A 12 -2.21 -7.36 5.08
C PRO A 12 -2.32 -8.82 4.66
N VAL A 13 -1.38 -9.22 3.80
CA VAL A 13 -1.16 -10.62 3.41
C VAL A 13 -0.21 -11.23 4.43
N LYS A 14 -0.63 -12.35 5.03
CA LYS A 14 0.11 -13.12 6.03
C LYS A 14 0.87 -14.29 5.42
N THR A 15 0.50 -14.71 4.22
CA THR A 15 1.24 -15.72 3.47
C THR A 15 2.65 -15.24 3.21
N GLU A 16 3.63 -16.03 3.61
CA GLU A 16 5.01 -15.86 3.17
C GLU A 16 5.12 -16.41 1.75
N PHE A 17 5.57 -15.58 0.82
CA PHE A 17 5.82 -16.03 -0.55
C PHE A 17 7.15 -16.78 -0.60
N GLU A 18 7.19 -17.89 -1.31
CA GLU A 18 8.38 -18.73 -1.48
C GLU A 18 9.15 -18.41 -2.77
N SER A 19 8.53 -17.65 -3.69
CA SER A 19 9.17 -17.28 -4.95
C SER A 19 8.56 -16.04 -5.60
N VAL A 20 9.34 -15.42 -6.49
CA VAL A 20 8.95 -14.29 -7.34
C VAL A 20 7.65 -14.61 -8.08
N GLU A 21 7.58 -15.79 -8.66
CA GLU A 21 6.47 -16.23 -9.51
C GLU A 21 5.16 -16.31 -8.72
N GLN A 22 5.21 -16.63 -7.42
CA GLN A 22 4.02 -16.62 -6.57
C GLN A 22 3.49 -15.20 -6.34
N ILE A 23 4.39 -14.23 -6.12
CA ILE A 23 4.03 -12.81 -5.98
C ILE A 23 3.42 -12.30 -7.28
N GLU A 24 4.08 -12.55 -8.42
CA GLU A 24 3.61 -12.13 -9.73
C GLU A 24 2.25 -12.76 -10.08
N ALA A 25 2.04 -14.04 -9.76
CA ALA A 25 0.75 -14.70 -9.96
C ALA A 25 -0.36 -14.07 -9.10
N ALA A 26 -0.08 -13.78 -7.83
CA ALA A 26 -1.03 -13.12 -6.94
C ALA A 26 -1.37 -11.69 -7.42
N ALA A 27 -0.37 -10.91 -7.81
CA ALA A 27 -0.55 -9.58 -8.37
C ALA A 27 -1.37 -9.62 -9.67
N SER A 28 -1.03 -10.53 -10.59
CA SER A 28 -1.75 -10.70 -11.85
C SER A 28 -3.22 -11.06 -11.63
N ALA A 29 -3.51 -11.94 -10.67
CA ALA A 29 -4.89 -12.31 -10.34
C ALA A 29 -5.67 -11.14 -9.71
N ALA A 30 -5.02 -10.34 -8.85
CA ALA A 30 -5.61 -9.12 -8.32
C ALA A 30 -5.96 -8.13 -9.44
N ASP A 31 -5.07 -7.94 -10.41
CA ASP A 31 -5.28 -7.06 -11.58
C ASP A 31 -6.39 -7.55 -12.52
N GLU A 32 -6.48 -8.86 -12.75
CA GLU A 32 -7.57 -9.45 -13.53
C GLU A 32 -8.93 -9.19 -12.87
N LEU A 33 -9.02 -9.36 -11.55
CA LEU A 33 -10.21 -9.03 -10.79
C LEU A 33 -10.49 -7.52 -10.78
N ALA A 34 -9.46 -6.69 -10.64
CA ALA A 34 -9.57 -5.23 -10.73
C ALA A 34 -10.26 -4.81 -12.04
N ARG A 35 -9.82 -5.37 -13.17
CA ARG A 35 -10.40 -5.13 -14.49
C ARG A 35 -11.84 -5.64 -14.61
N LYS A 36 -12.11 -6.85 -14.11
CA LYS A 36 -13.46 -7.45 -14.11
C LYS A 36 -14.45 -6.59 -13.30
N LEU A 37 -14.04 -6.17 -12.11
CA LEU A 37 -14.87 -5.42 -11.15
C LEU A 37 -14.89 -3.92 -11.43
N LYS A 38 -14.00 -3.43 -12.29
CA LYS A 38 -13.78 -2.00 -12.57
C LYS A 38 -13.47 -1.23 -11.29
N LEU A 39 -12.66 -1.83 -10.44
CA LEU A 39 -12.18 -1.27 -9.19
C LEU A 39 -10.65 -1.20 -9.24
N PRO A 40 -10.02 -0.18 -8.65
CA PRO A 40 -8.56 -0.07 -8.58
C PRO A 40 -8.00 -1.02 -7.52
N LEU A 41 -8.19 -2.32 -7.71
CA LEU A 41 -7.70 -3.36 -6.83
C LEU A 41 -6.26 -3.72 -7.22
N GLY A 42 -5.43 -4.07 -6.25
CA GLY A 42 -4.06 -4.50 -6.50
C GLY A 42 -3.43 -5.18 -5.29
N LEU A 43 -2.28 -5.80 -5.54
CA LEU A 43 -1.36 -6.29 -4.53
C LEU A 43 -0.17 -5.33 -4.48
N VAL A 44 0.09 -4.76 -3.31
CA VAL A 44 1.21 -3.86 -3.05
C VAL A 44 2.28 -4.66 -2.31
N TYR A 45 3.38 -4.91 -3.00
CA TYR A 45 4.58 -5.51 -2.42
C TYR A 45 5.38 -4.42 -1.71
N CYS A 46 5.40 -4.44 -0.38
CA CYS A 46 5.86 -3.32 0.43
C CYS A 46 7.37 -3.39 0.73
N GLY A 47 8.20 -3.76 -0.24
CA GLY A 47 9.64 -3.91 0.01
C GLY A 47 10.53 -3.45 -1.12
N THR A 48 11.82 -3.54 -0.81
CA THR A 48 12.91 -3.00 -1.59
C THR A 48 13.33 -3.95 -2.70
N THR A 49 13.43 -3.47 -3.93
CA THR A 49 13.98 -4.24 -5.06
C THR A 49 15.46 -4.63 -4.88
N ILE A 50 16.17 -4.11 -3.86
CA ILE A 50 17.60 -4.39 -3.63
C ILE A 50 17.86 -5.85 -3.22
N ASN A 51 16.83 -6.62 -2.85
CA ASN A 51 16.94 -8.05 -2.52
C ASN A 51 16.35 -9.03 -3.56
N TRP A 52 15.98 -8.58 -4.77
CA TRP A 52 15.70 -9.50 -5.88
C TRP A 52 16.97 -9.68 -6.73
N PRO A 53 17.75 -10.78 -6.62
CA PRO A 53 17.34 -12.17 -6.40
C PRO A 53 18.15 -12.94 -5.32
N ASP A 54 18.92 -12.27 -4.46
CA ASP A 54 19.91 -12.95 -3.62
C ASP A 54 19.45 -13.22 -2.18
N ASP A 55 18.40 -12.55 -1.67
CA ASP A 55 17.85 -12.81 -0.34
C ASP A 55 16.32 -12.63 -0.34
N PHE A 56 15.59 -13.73 -0.52
CA PHE A 56 14.13 -13.81 -0.48
C PHE A 56 13.60 -13.68 0.97
N GLU A 57 14.11 -12.70 1.72
CA GLU A 57 13.63 -12.42 3.06
C GLU A 57 12.21 -11.85 2.98
N TYR A 58 11.37 -12.30 3.90
CA TYR A 58 9.97 -11.92 4.07
C TYR A 58 9.76 -10.42 3.79
N THR A 59 8.94 -10.11 2.79
CA THR A 59 8.52 -8.74 2.52
C THR A 59 7.02 -8.61 2.77
N PRO A 60 6.58 -7.68 3.63
CA PRO A 60 5.18 -7.47 3.90
C PRO A 60 4.40 -7.06 2.63
N CYS A 61 3.15 -7.48 2.53
CA CYS A 61 2.29 -7.16 1.39
C CYS A 61 0.91 -6.70 1.84
N LEU A 62 0.31 -5.80 1.08
CA LEU A 62 -1.09 -5.38 1.21
C LEU A 62 -1.86 -5.78 -0.03
N VAL A 63 -3.12 -6.16 0.14
CA VAL A 63 -4.02 -6.41 -0.98
C VAL A 63 -5.35 -5.70 -0.76
N GLY A 64 -5.82 -4.97 -1.77
CA GLY A 64 -7.04 -4.18 -1.65
C GLY A 64 -7.15 -3.06 -2.68
N LEU A 65 -7.93 -2.03 -2.35
CA LEU A 65 -8.15 -0.85 -3.19
C LEU A 65 -6.99 0.13 -3.05
N VAL A 66 -6.28 0.37 -4.14
CA VAL A 66 -5.32 1.46 -4.26
C VAL A 66 -6.11 2.73 -4.60
N THR A 67 -6.23 3.62 -3.62
CA THR A 67 -7.09 4.81 -3.73
C THR A 67 -6.33 6.06 -4.14
N HIS A 68 -5.01 6.05 -3.94
CA HIS A 68 -4.11 7.14 -4.30
C HIS A 68 -2.70 6.58 -4.50
N VAL A 69 -1.97 7.17 -5.44
CA VAL A 69 -0.57 6.86 -5.72
C VAL A 69 0.17 8.18 -5.81
N TYR A 70 1.30 8.27 -5.12
CA TYR A 70 2.20 9.40 -5.12
C TYR A 70 3.61 8.89 -5.43
N TYR A 71 4.25 9.44 -6.46
CA TYR A 71 5.55 8.96 -6.92
C TYR A 71 6.67 9.65 -6.14
N GLY A 72 7.66 8.86 -5.71
CA GLY A 72 8.85 9.36 -5.04
C GLY A 72 9.76 10.11 -6.00
N ASP A 73 10.25 11.27 -5.58
CA ASP A 73 11.23 12.09 -6.29
C ASP A 73 12.03 12.90 -5.27
N ASP A 74 13.37 12.87 -5.36
CA ASP A 74 14.26 13.56 -4.43
C ASP A 74 14.05 15.07 -4.41
N GLU A 75 13.55 15.63 -5.51
CA GLU A 75 13.23 17.05 -5.63
C GLU A 75 11.74 17.34 -5.37
N ALA A 76 10.90 16.35 -5.07
CA ALA A 76 9.47 16.58 -4.88
C ALA A 76 9.15 17.29 -3.56
N GLU A 77 8.38 18.37 -3.69
CA GLU A 77 7.70 19.04 -2.60
C GLU A 77 6.46 18.24 -2.17
N PRO A 78 6.05 18.31 -0.88
CA PRO A 78 4.82 17.68 -0.41
C PRO A 78 3.62 18.05 -1.29
N GLY A 79 2.90 17.05 -1.78
CA GLY A 79 1.68 17.24 -2.56
C GLY A 79 0.42 17.11 -1.69
N PRO A 80 -0.71 17.69 -2.09
CA PRO A 80 -1.95 17.55 -1.33
C PRO A 80 -2.41 16.09 -1.32
N LEU A 81 -2.79 15.58 -0.14
CA LEU A 81 -3.43 14.28 0.03
C LEU A 81 -4.96 14.49 0.05
N PRO A 82 -5.71 14.06 -0.99
CA PRO A 82 -7.14 14.28 -1.04
C PRO A 82 -7.87 13.47 0.03
N ALA A 83 -8.83 14.08 0.75
CA ALA A 83 -9.67 13.35 1.71
C ALA A 83 -10.36 12.12 1.10
N ALA A 84 -10.68 12.16 -0.19
CA ALA A 84 -11.26 11.04 -0.94
C ALA A 84 -10.35 9.81 -1.05
N ALA A 85 -9.04 9.95 -0.84
CA ALA A 85 -8.10 8.83 -0.77
C ALA A 85 -8.40 7.94 0.45
N MET A 86 -8.75 8.54 1.58
CA MET A 86 -9.00 7.80 2.83
C MET A 86 -10.48 7.47 3.06
N ALA A 87 -11.35 7.89 2.14
CA ALA A 87 -12.79 7.66 2.25
C ALA A 87 -13.08 6.15 2.27
N GLU A 88 -13.88 5.70 3.24
CA GLU A 88 -14.25 4.30 3.42
C GLU A 88 -14.86 3.73 2.13
N ARG A 89 -14.41 2.53 1.74
CA ARG A 89 -14.89 1.83 0.55
C ARG A 89 -15.06 0.35 0.85
N THR A 90 -16.12 -0.22 0.28
CA THR A 90 -16.38 -1.66 0.37
C THR A 90 -15.67 -2.38 -0.77
N ILE A 91 -14.91 -3.42 -0.42
CA ILE A 91 -14.32 -4.34 -1.39
C ILE A 91 -15.25 -5.55 -1.52
N PRO A 92 -15.66 -5.93 -2.74
CA PRO A 92 -16.55 -7.05 -2.96
C PRO A 92 -16.03 -8.36 -2.35
N ASP A 93 -16.93 -9.15 -1.74
CA ASP A 93 -16.57 -10.46 -1.15
C ASP A 93 -15.95 -11.42 -2.16
N GLU A 94 -16.32 -11.31 -3.44
CA GLU A 94 -15.73 -12.13 -4.51
C GLU A 94 -14.23 -11.91 -4.68
N PHE A 95 -13.73 -10.70 -4.39
CA PHE A 95 -12.29 -10.42 -4.41
C PHE A 95 -11.58 -11.16 -3.27
N TRP A 96 -12.13 -11.08 -2.06
CA TRP A 96 -11.55 -11.77 -0.90
C TRP A 96 -11.59 -13.29 -1.04
N ALA A 97 -12.66 -13.83 -1.63
CA ALA A 97 -12.77 -15.24 -1.93
C ALA A 97 -11.68 -15.67 -2.92
N ALA A 98 -11.49 -14.93 -4.00
CA ALA A 98 -10.48 -15.24 -5.01
C ALA A 98 -9.05 -15.17 -4.45
N MET A 99 -8.73 -14.19 -3.60
CA MET A 99 -7.40 -14.12 -2.95
C MET A 99 -7.14 -15.36 -2.08
N LYS A 100 -8.16 -15.85 -1.36
CA LYS A 100 -8.05 -17.09 -0.56
C LYS A 100 -7.92 -18.34 -1.42
N GLU A 101 -8.62 -18.40 -2.56
CA GLU A 101 -8.50 -19.52 -3.52
C GLU A 101 -7.09 -19.63 -4.12
N LEU A 102 -6.36 -18.51 -4.20
CA LEU A 102 -4.94 -18.48 -4.57
C LEU A 102 -3.99 -18.89 -3.43
N GLY A 103 -4.52 -19.21 -2.25
CA GLY A 103 -3.75 -19.61 -1.08
C GLY A 103 -3.27 -18.43 -0.21
N LEU A 104 -3.78 -17.21 -0.43
CA LEU A 104 -3.43 -16.06 0.41
C LEU A 104 -4.18 -16.09 1.75
N GLU A 105 -3.42 -16.11 2.83
CA GLU A 105 -3.87 -15.82 4.17
C GLU A 105 -3.91 -14.31 4.35
N LEU A 106 -5.07 -13.76 4.71
CA LEU A 106 -5.27 -12.33 4.88
C LEU A 106 -5.59 -12.00 6.33
N GLU A 107 -5.26 -10.80 6.76
CA GLU A 107 -5.77 -10.28 8.02
C GLU A 107 -7.32 -10.23 8.02
N GLY A 108 -7.90 -10.38 9.20
CA GLY A 108 -9.36 -10.52 9.36
C GLY A 108 -10.11 -9.23 9.05
N GLU A 109 -9.50 -8.09 9.32
CA GLU A 109 -10.12 -6.77 9.23
C GLU A 109 -9.52 -5.95 8.09
N THR A 110 -10.40 -5.27 7.35
CA THR A 110 -9.99 -4.27 6.37
C THR A 110 -9.64 -2.97 7.10
N GLY A 111 -8.52 -2.36 6.73
CA GLY A 111 -8.08 -1.06 7.24
C GLY A 111 -7.58 -0.15 6.12
N THR A 112 -7.28 1.09 6.49
CA THR A 112 -6.64 2.07 5.59
C THR A 112 -5.17 2.18 5.94
N TYR A 113 -4.29 2.12 4.95
CA TYR A 113 -2.85 2.06 5.12
C TYR A 113 -2.15 3.10 4.23
N LEU A 114 -1.08 3.69 4.76
CA LEU A 114 -0.02 4.28 3.95
C LEU A 114 0.99 3.17 3.68
N ALA A 115 1.22 2.86 2.41
CA ALA A 115 2.17 1.85 1.96
C ALA A 115 3.22 2.49 1.07
N VAL A 116 4.38 1.86 0.97
CA VAL A 116 5.44 2.24 0.05
C VAL A 116 5.90 1.01 -0.73
N ALA A 117 6.22 1.22 -2.00
CA ALA A 117 6.79 0.21 -2.88
C ALA A 117 8.12 0.72 -3.46
N GLY A 118 9.03 -0.21 -3.74
CA GLY A 118 10.39 0.12 -4.18
C GLY A 118 11.28 0.62 -3.05
N TRP A 119 12.34 1.34 -3.39
CA TRP A 119 13.27 1.93 -2.42
C TRP A 119 12.75 3.29 -1.97
N THR A 120 11.62 3.30 -1.25
CA THR A 120 10.83 4.51 -0.98
C THR A 120 10.53 4.67 0.50
N TRP A 121 10.57 5.91 0.99
CA TRP A 121 9.89 6.32 2.22
C TRP A 121 8.80 7.33 1.90
N ALA A 122 7.81 7.40 2.78
CA ALA A 122 6.72 8.37 2.68
C ALA A 122 6.31 8.93 4.04
N ASP A 123 5.85 10.17 4.04
CA ASP A 123 5.21 10.78 5.20
C ASP A 123 3.92 11.49 4.82
N ILE A 124 3.00 11.53 5.80
CA ILE A 124 1.83 12.39 5.79
C ILE A 124 2.05 13.46 6.84
N SER A 125 1.88 14.70 6.42
CA SER A 125 2.03 15.89 7.24
C SER A 125 0.72 16.67 7.32
N GLY A 126 0.53 17.35 8.45
CA GLY A 126 -0.60 18.24 8.69
C GLY A 126 -0.48 19.56 7.93
N PRO A 127 -1.51 20.42 8.02
CA PRO A 127 -1.56 21.69 7.29
C PRO A 127 -0.45 22.67 7.70
N ASP A 128 0.11 22.53 8.91
CA ASP A 128 1.22 23.37 9.39
C ASP A 128 2.60 22.75 9.06
N GLY A 129 2.63 21.65 8.30
CA GLY A 129 3.84 20.94 7.88
C GLY A 129 4.44 20.02 8.95
N GLU A 130 3.75 19.81 10.06
CA GLU A 130 4.13 18.86 11.08
C GLU A 130 3.90 17.42 10.58
N ARG A 131 4.94 16.58 10.68
CA ARG A 131 4.81 15.16 10.33
C ARG A 131 3.86 14.47 11.31
N ILE A 132 2.81 13.83 10.77
CA ILE A 132 1.83 13.07 11.55
C ILE A 132 2.20 11.59 11.59
N VAL A 133 2.56 11.03 10.43
CA VAL A 133 2.91 9.61 10.28
C VAL A 133 3.86 9.44 9.10
N GLY A 134 4.67 8.39 9.09
CA GLY A 134 5.39 7.98 7.89
C GLY A 134 5.87 6.54 7.97
N VAL A 135 6.39 6.04 6.86
CA VAL A 135 6.83 4.66 6.70
C VAL A 135 7.96 4.59 5.68
N SER A 136 8.86 3.62 5.84
CA SER A 136 9.94 3.31 4.89
C SER A 136 9.82 1.87 4.42
N ALA A 137 10.25 1.61 3.19
CA ALA A 137 10.44 0.26 2.68
C ALA A 137 11.55 -0.51 3.44
N GLU A 138 12.41 0.19 4.20
CA GLU A 138 13.42 -0.42 5.08
C GLU A 138 12.85 -0.92 6.42
N ASP A 139 11.62 -0.51 6.78
CA ASP A 139 10.92 -0.99 7.99
C ASP A 139 10.00 -2.17 7.60
N ASP A 140 8.68 -1.94 7.58
CA ASP A 140 7.67 -2.91 7.13
C ASP A 140 7.00 -2.49 5.81
N GLY A 141 7.34 -1.31 5.28
CA GLY A 141 6.79 -0.76 4.05
C GLY A 141 5.30 -0.40 4.08
N TYR A 142 4.60 -0.57 5.20
CA TYR A 142 3.29 0.05 5.42
C TYR A 142 3.00 0.39 6.87
N THR A 143 2.05 1.31 7.08
CA THR A 143 1.55 1.69 8.40
C THR A 143 0.05 1.97 8.35
N ARG A 144 -0.66 1.62 9.42
CA ARG A 144 -2.12 1.72 9.51
C ARG A 144 -2.56 3.14 9.91
N LEU A 145 -3.53 3.70 9.19
CA LEU A 145 -3.98 5.09 9.31
C LEU A 145 -5.29 5.27 10.08
N ASP A 146 -6.20 4.29 10.04
CA ASP A 146 -7.54 4.38 10.63
C ASP A 146 -7.56 4.50 12.16
N GLY A 147 -6.45 4.21 12.84
CA GLY A 147 -6.23 4.48 14.27
C GLY A 147 -5.68 5.88 14.58
N ASN A 148 -5.39 6.71 13.56
CA ASN A 148 -4.80 8.03 13.71
C ASN A 148 -5.83 9.13 13.40
N ASP A 149 -6.41 9.70 14.45
CA ASP A 149 -7.43 10.75 14.35
C ASP A 149 -6.97 11.99 13.56
N ALA A 150 -5.69 12.35 13.63
CA ALA A 150 -5.14 13.50 12.92
C ALA A 150 -5.10 13.26 11.40
N VAL A 151 -4.89 12.01 10.98
CA VAL A 151 -4.98 11.62 9.56
C VAL A 151 -6.44 11.51 9.12
N MET A 152 -7.27 10.79 9.89
CA MET A 152 -8.64 10.48 9.47
C MET A 152 -9.58 11.68 9.46
N LYS A 153 -9.32 12.70 10.29
CA LYS A 153 -10.10 13.95 10.38
C LYS A 153 -9.33 15.16 9.85
N GLY A 154 -8.09 14.96 9.41
CA GLY A 154 -7.21 16.04 8.95
C GLY A 154 -7.72 16.68 7.67
N GLU A 155 -7.78 18.00 7.65
CA GLU A 155 -7.98 18.79 6.44
C GLU A 155 -6.65 19.41 6.01
N GLY A 156 -6.44 19.55 4.70
CA GLY A 156 -5.21 20.15 4.17
C GLY A 156 -3.97 19.28 4.36
N LEU A 157 -4.13 17.96 4.51
CA LEU A 157 -3.02 17.03 4.62
C LEU A 157 -2.17 17.05 3.34
N THR A 158 -0.87 16.84 3.52
CA THR A 158 0.06 16.61 2.42
C THR A 158 0.72 15.26 2.55
N ILE A 159 1.07 14.66 1.42
CA ILE A 159 1.90 13.46 1.32
C ILE A 159 3.19 13.81 0.60
N ARG A 160 4.29 13.23 1.07
CA ARG A 160 5.59 13.29 0.41
C ARG A 160 6.16 11.88 0.33
N ALA A 161 6.87 11.59 -0.77
CA ALA A 161 7.64 10.37 -0.92
C ALA A 161 8.98 10.68 -1.57
N SER A 162 10.03 9.93 -1.20
CA SER A 162 11.38 10.04 -1.77
C SER A 162 12.07 8.69 -1.66
N TYR A 163 13.27 8.59 -2.24
CA TYR A 163 14.09 7.39 -2.07
C TYR A 163 14.70 7.31 -0.66
N CYS A 164 14.93 6.09 -0.16
CA CYS A 164 15.66 5.87 1.09
C CYS A 164 17.17 6.15 0.96
#